data_AF-A0A849FAV3-F1
#
_entry.id   AF-A0A849FAV3-F1
#
_cell.length_a   1.000
_cell.length_b   1.000
_cell.length_c   1.000
_cell.angle_alpha   90.00
_cell.angle_beta   90.00
_cell.angle_gamma   90.00
#
_symmetry.space_group_name_H-M   'P 1'
#
loop_
_entity.id
_entity.type
_entity.pdbx_description
1 polymer ?
#
loop_
_entity_poly.entity_id
_entity_poly.type
_entity_poly.pdbx_seq_one_letter_code
_entity_poly.pdbx_strand_id
1 'polypeptide(L)' 'MNRILSAFTAHPASVDETYFEHMRFAGWFAGTLFLAASAALIHAILPFLFDKTASRIVARLYDRTHNRGAPQGVAAE' A
#
# COMPACT_ATOMS: atom_id res chain seq x y z
N MET A 1 -8.93 -15.52 23.45
CA MET A 1 -9.29 -14.26 22.76
C MET A 1 -8.13 -13.24 22.81
N ASN A 2 -6.89 -13.66 22.49
CA ASN A 2 -5.68 -12.80 22.63
C ASN A 2 -4.70 -12.91 21.45
N ARG A 3 -4.99 -13.73 20.42
CA ARG A 3 -4.06 -13.95 19.29
C ARG A 3 -4.08 -12.81 18.26
N ILE A 4 -5.22 -12.14 18.09
CA ILE A 4 -5.37 -11.03 17.15
C ILE A 4 -4.54 -9.83 17.63
N LEU A 5 -4.64 -9.47 18.92
CA LEU A 5 -3.86 -8.37 19.50
C LEU A 5 -2.35 -8.63 19.44
N SER A 6 -1.91 -9.88 19.61
CA SER A 6 -0.49 -10.26 19.48
C SER A 6 0.05 -10.11 18.06
N ALA A 7 -0.78 -10.23 17.03
CA ALA A 7 -0.35 -10.01 15.64
C ALA A 7 -0.13 -8.52 15.33
N PHE A 8 -0.85 -7.62 16.02
CA PHE A 8 -0.65 -6.17 15.91
C PHE A 8 0.55 -5.66 16.74
N THR A 9 0.96 -6.38 17.79
CA THR A 9 2.05 -5.95 18.71
C THR A 9 3.37 -6.71 18.57
N ALA A 10 3.43 -7.84 17.84
CA ALA A 10 4.68 -8.60 17.65
C ALA A 10 5.58 -8.09 16.50
N HIS A 11 5.06 -7.31 15.56
CA HIS A 11 5.85 -6.64 14.51
C HIS A 11 6.49 -5.28 14.90
N PRO A 12 5.89 -4.41 15.75
CA PRO A 12 6.45 -3.07 16.03
C PRO A 12 7.73 -3.04 16.88
N ALA A 13 8.31 -4.18 17.26
CA ALA A 13 9.58 -4.23 17.99
C ALA A 13 10.82 -4.40 17.11
N SER A 14 10.69 -4.64 15.80
CA SER A 14 11.83 -5.02 14.93
C SER A 14 12.17 -4.03 13.81
N VAL A 15 11.62 -2.80 13.81
CA VAL A 15 11.78 -1.90 12.65
C VAL A 15 11.88 -0.39 12.89
N ASP A 16 11.91 0.12 14.13
CA ASP A 16 12.07 1.58 14.41
C ASP A 16 11.12 2.53 13.65
N GLU A 17 9.99 2.03 13.12
CA GLU A 17 8.87 2.85 12.63
C GLU A 17 7.76 2.84 13.68
N THR A 18 7.21 4.00 14.01
CA THR A 18 6.05 4.07 14.89
C THR A 18 4.88 3.34 14.23
N TYR A 19 4.08 2.60 15.01
CA TYR A 19 2.84 1.96 14.52
C TYR A 19 1.96 2.95 13.73
N PHE A 20 2.00 4.23 14.09
CA PHE A 20 1.32 5.31 13.39
C PHE A 20 1.87 5.61 11.99
N GLU A 21 3.19 5.55 11.76
CA GLU A 21 3.78 5.71 10.42
C GLU A 21 3.36 4.57 9.50
N HIS A 22 3.39 3.33 10.00
CA HIS A 22 2.95 2.18 9.25
C HIS A 22 1.44 2.23 8.96
N MET A 23 0.62 2.55 9.96
CA MET A 23 -0.83 2.70 9.79
C MET A 23 -1.17 3.82 8.80
N ARG A 24 -0.51 4.97 8.90
CA ARG A 24 -0.72 6.10 7.98
C ARG A 24 -0.37 5.71 6.55
N PHE A 25 0.77 5.03 6.34
CA PHE A 25 1.17 4.58 5.02
C PHE A 25 0.21 3.53 4.46
N ALA A 26 -0.11 2.49 5.24
CA ALA A 26 -1.03 1.43 4.85
C ALA A 26 -2.43 1.99 4.54
N GLY A 27 -2.92 2.91 5.38
CA GLY A 27 -4.20 3.60 5.15
C GLY A 27 -4.20 4.45 3.88
N TRP A 28 -3.13 5.22 3.64
CA TRP A 28 -2.97 5.98 2.39
C TRP A 28 -2.94 5.05 1.16
N PHE A 29 -2.17 3.96 1.24
CA PHE A 29 -2.04 2.98 0.17
C PHE A 29 -3.40 2.34 -0.15
N ALA A 30 -4.08 1.80 0.87
CA ALA A 30 -5.38 1.14 0.72
C ALA A 30 -6.45 2.09 0.17
N GLY A 31 -6.55 3.31 0.72
CA GLY A 31 -7.50 4.31 0.23
C GLY A 31 -7.25 4.72 -1.22
N THR A 32 -5.97 4.89 -1.59
CA THR A 32 -5.58 5.25 -2.96
C THR A 32 -5.87 4.09 -3.94
N LEU A 33 -5.61 2.85 -3.55
CA LEU A 33 -5.93 1.67 -4.36
C LEU A 33 -7.45 1.51 -4.56
N PHE A 34 -8.23 1.75 -3.50
CA PHE A 34 -9.69 1.73 -3.59
C PHE A 34 -10.24 2.78 -4.57
N LEU A 35 -9.63 3.97 -4.62
CA LEU A 35 -9.96 4.98 -5.63
C LEU A 35 -9.65 4.51 -7.06
N ALA A 36 -8.51 3.84 -7.26
CA ALA A 36 -8.18 3.25 -8.57
C ALA A 36 -9.22 2.21 -9.01
N ALA A 37 -9.61 1.31 -8.10
CA ALA A 37 -10.64 0.30 -8.36
C ALA A 37 -12.00 0.93 -8.67
N SER A 38 -12.39 1.97 -7.91
CA SER A 38 -13.64 2.70 -8.14
C SER A 38 -13.64 3.42 -9.50
N ALA A 39 -12.51 4.04 -9.87
CA ALA A 39 -12.34 4.68 -11.17
C ALA A 39 -12.44 3.67 -12.33
N ALA A 40 -11.80 2.51 -12.20
CA ALA A 40 -11.87 1.44 -13.19
C ALA A 40 -13.30 0.86 -13.31
N LEU A 41 -14.01 0.71 -12.19
CA LEU A 41 -15.40 0.24 -12.18
C LEU A 41 -16.32 1.22 -12.90
N ILE A 42 -16.20 2.51 -12.61
CA ILE A 42 -16.99 3.55 -13.29
C ILE A 42 -16.65 3.57 -14.79
N HIS A 43 -15.36 3.47 -15.14
CA HIS A 43 -14.93 3.39 -16.54
C HIS A 43 -15.51 2.18 -17.28
N ALA A 44 -15.64 1.02 -16.62
CA ALA A 44 -16.24 -0.17 -17.21
C ALA A 44 -17.72 0.03 -17.60
N ILE A 45 -18.44 0.89 -16.88
CA ILE A 45 -19.84 1.26 -17.18
C ILE A 45 -19.90 2.45 -18.14
N LEU A 46 -19.03 3.44 -17.95
CA LEU A 46 -18.95 4.70 -18.69
C LEU A 46 -17.53 4.87 -19.27
N PRO A 47 -17.25 4.30 -20.46
CA PRO A 47 -15.88 4.20 -21.00
C PRO A 47 -15.23 5.55 -21.35
N PHE A 48 -15.99 6.64 -21.39
CA PHE A 48 -15.45 7.98 -21.59
C PHE A 48 -15.00 8.66 -20.28
N LEU A 49 -15.33 8.09 -19.12
CA LEU A 49 -14.96 8.63 -17.81
C LEU A 49 -13.76 7.86 -17.25
N PHE A 50 -12.80 8.57 -16.64
CA PHE A 50 -11.65 7.97 -15.93
C PHE A 50 -10.69 7.07 -16.73
N ASP A 51 -10.63 7.16 -18.07
CA ASP A 51 -9.81 6.29 -18.97
C ASP A 51 -8.38 6.04 -18.46
N LYS A 52 -7.64 7.08 -18.04
CA LYS A 52 -6.27 6.94 -17.54
C LYS A 52 -6.13 7.06 -16.02
N THR A 53 -7.21 7.29 -15.30
CA THR A 53 -7.15 7.59 -13.86
C THR A 53 -6.71 6.36 -13.06
N ALA A 54 -7.33 5.20 -13.30
CA ALA A 54 -6.98 3.98 -12.59
C ALA A 54 -5.51 3.59 -12.82
N SER A 55 -5.07 3.55 -14.08
CA SER A 55 -3.69 3.18 -14.44
C SER A 55 -2.66 4.15 -13.86
N ARG A 56 -2.92 5.46 -13.87
CA ARG A 56 -2.02 6.46 -13.26
C ARG A 56 -1.91 6.28 -11.74
N ILE A 57 -3.01 5.95 -11.07
CA ILE A 57 -2.99 5.71 -9.62
C ILE A 57 -2.19 4.44 -9.31
N VAL A 58 -2.40 3.35 -10.06
CA VAL A 58 -1.65 2.10 -9.87
C VAL A 58 -0.15 2.29 -10.12
N ALA A 59 0.23 3.01 -11.18
CA ALA A 59 1.63 3.35 -11.44
C ALA A 59 2.25 4.12 -10.26
N ARG A 60 1.55 5.13 -9.74
CA ARG A 60 2.01 5.90 -8.57
C ARG A 60 2.15 5.04 -7.31
N LEU A 61 1.24 4.09 -7.10
CA LEU A 61 1.34 3.15 -5.99
C LEU A 61 2.57 2.26 -6.14
N TYR A 62 2.76 1.68 -7.32
CA TYR A 62 3.91 0.85 -7.66
C TYR A 62 5.23 1.61 -7.46
N ASP A 63 5.36 2.81 -8.00
CA ASP A 63 6.56 3.66 -7.85
C ASP A 63 6.91 3.91 -6.38
N ARG A 64 5.91 3.95 -5.49
CA ARG A 64 6.13 4.21 -4.05
C ARG A 64 6.34 2.95 -3.23
N THR A 65 6.04 1.77 -3.75
CA THR A 65 6.10 0.50 -3.00
C THR A 65 7.09 -0.51 -3.55
N HIS A 66 7.47 -0.43 -4.83
CA HIS A 66 8.29 -1.45 -5.51
C HIS A 66 9.65 -1.74 -4.85
N ASN A 67 10.20 -0.79 -4.09
CA ASN A 67 11.44 -0.98 -3.32
C ASN A 67 11.24 -0.99 -1.80
N ARG A 68 9.99 -0.86 -1.32
CA ARG A 68 9.69 -0.83 0.11
C ARG A 68 9.67 -2.26 0.66
N GLY A 69 10.61 -2.60 1.54
CA GLY A 69 10.70 -3.94 2.15
C GLY A 69 11.63 -4.93 1.43
N ALA A 70 12.42 -4.48 0.44
CA ALA A 70 13.53 -5.27 -0.07
C ALA A 70 14.56 -5.48 1.07
N PRO A 71 15.06 -6.71 1.29
CA PRO A 71 16.06 -6.96 2.32
C PRO A 71 17.31 -6.12 2.05
N GLN A 72 17.66 -5.24 2.99
CA GLN A 72 18.93 -4.54 2.97
C GLN A 72 20.01 -5.48 3.51
N GLY A 73 21.00 -5.81 2.67
CA GLY A 73 22.24 -6.45 3.11
C GLY A 73 22.37 -7.94 2.77
N VAL A 74 22.90 -8.23 1.59
CA VAL A 74 24.06 -9.14 1.53
C VAL A 74 25.19 -8.27 1.00
N ALA A 75 25.95 -7.68 1.92
CA ALA A 75 27.25 -7.12 1.59
C ALA A 75 28.08 -8.28 1.04
N ALA A 76 28.52 -8.16 -0.20
CA ALA A 76 29.49 -9.07 -0.77
C ALA A 76 30.81 -8.87 -0.01
N GLU A 77 31.14 -9.84 0.84
CA GLU A 77 32.51 -10.08 1.32
C GLU A 77 33.31 -10.81 0.24
#